data_AF-A0A926I4F8-F1
#
_entry.id   AF-A0A926I4F8-F1
#
_cell.length_a   1.000
_cell.length_b   1.000
_cell.length_c   1.000
_cell.angle_alpha   90.00
_cell.angle_beta   90.00
_cell.angle_gamma   90.00
#
_symmetry.space_group_name_H-M   'P 1'
#
loop_
_entity.id
_entity.type
_entity.pdbx_description
1 polymer ?
#
loop_
_entity_poly.entity_id
_entity_poly.type
_entity_poly.pdbx_seq_one_letter_code
_entity_poly.pdbx_strand_id
1 'polypeptide(L)'
;MTTKRNKTMLGKKQLKAAEMLSNPDFSGTITQLCECIGVARSTFYRWLEDETFRGCVDGLIDRYTDSELSRVWKALMRRVDAGDIQAIKLYFELKGKYKQGIGRDAEEKPDNGLIKAIEQGAKEVWEDVQDVQPQADAGNDLVGPPDD
;
A
#
# COMPACT_ATOMS: atom_id res chain seq x y z
N MET A 1 43.10 2.74 5.08
CA MET A 1 43.31 1.36 4.58
C MET A 1 42.33 1.11 3.44
N THR A 2 42.84 0.94 2.23
CA THR A 2 42.07 0.81 0.98
C THR A 2 41.60 -0.64 0.77
N THR A 3 40.30 -0.89 0.89
CA THR A 3 39.70 -2.17 0.52
C THR A 3 39.65 -2.28 -1.01
N LYS A 4 40.59 -3.05 -1.56
CA LYS A 4 40.64 -3.41 -2.99
C LYS A 4 39.37 -4.16 -3.38
N ARG A 5 38.85 -3.83 -4.57
CA ARG A 5 37.71 -4.48 -5.26
C ARG A 5 37.83 -6.01 -5.24
N ASN A 6 36.92 -6.71 -4.57
CA ASN A 6 36.71 -8.15 -4.78
C ASN A 6 35.93 -8.36 -6.07
N LYS A 7 36.62 -8.29 -7.21
CA LYS A 7 36.09 -8.67 -8.52
C LYS A 7 35.93 -10.19 -8.55
N THR A 8 34.76 -10.67 -8.09
CA THR A 8 34.11 -11.96 -8.41
C THR A 8 35.02 -13.20 -8.42
N MET A 9 35.12 -13.88 -7.27
CA MET A 9 35.63 -15.25 -7.15
C MET A 9 34.54 -16.31 -7.46
N LEU A 10 33.51 -15.96 -8.23
CA LEU A 10 32.46 -16.90 -8.63
C LEU A 10 32.76 -17.47 -10.01
N GLY A 11 32.69 -18.80 -10.13
CA GLY A 11 32.85 -19.49 -11.39
C GLY A 11 31.73 -19.15 -12.38
N LYS A 12 31.98 -19.32 -13.68
CA LYS A 12 30.98 -19.05 -14.74
C LYS A 12 29.64 -19.75 -14.52
N LYS A 13 29.68 -21.01 -14.05
CA LYS A 13 28.47 -21.79 -13.75
C LYS A 13 27.71 -21.25 -12.52
N GLN A 14 28.43 -20.76 -11.51
CA GLN A 14 27.81 -20.11 -10.36
C GLN A 14 27.12 -18.81 -10.78
N LEU A 15 27.82 -17.95 -11.53
CA LEU A 15 27.19 -16.72 -12.06
C LEU A 15 25.93 -17.03 -12.86
N LYS A 16 25.98 -18.05 -13.73
CA LYS A 16 24.79 -18.42 -14.50
C LYS A 16 23.64 -18.95 -13.63
N ALA A 17 23.95 -19.71 -12.58
CA ALA A 17 22.96 -20.17 -11.62
C ALA A 17 22.34 -19.00 -10.85
N ALA A 18 23.15 -18.03 -10.44
CA ALA A 18 22.68 -16.84 -9.74
C ALA A 18 21.78 -15.97 -10.64
N GLU A 19 22.14 -15.78 -11.91
CA GLU A 19 21.29 -15.10 -12.90
C GLU A 19 19.93 -15.80 -13.08
N MET A 20 19.93 -17.13 -13.18
CA MET A 20 18.69 -17.89 -13.38
C MET A 20 17.80 -17.87 -12.13
N LEU A 21 18.38 -17.94 -10.93
CA LEU A 21 17.63 -17.86 -9.67
C LEU A 21 17.00 -16.48 -9.42
N SER A 22 17.70 -15.42 -9.80
CA SER A 22 17.26 -14.04 -9.58
C SER A 22 16.30 -13.54 -10.67
N ASN A 23 16.17 -14.27 -11.78
CA ASN A 23 15.28 -13.90 -12.87
C ASN A 23 13.80 -14.21 -12.52
N PRO A 24 12.91 -13.21 -12.44
CA PRO A 24 11.49 -13.43 -12.12
C PRO A 24 10.74 -14.26 -13.17
N ASP A 25 11.25 -14.34 -14.41
CA ASP A 25 10.61 -15.11 -15.48
C ASP A 25 10.96 -16.62 -15.44
N PHE A 26 11.95 -17.01 -14.62
CA PHE A 26 12.31 -18.40 -14.45
C PHE A 26 11.31 -19.11 -13.53
N SER A 27 10.49 -19.99 -14.10
CA SER A 27 9.47 -20.79 -13.39
C SER A 27 9.85 -22.27 -13.23
N GLY A 28 11.09 -22.64 -13.55
CA GLY A 28 11.57 -24.01 -13.49
C GLY A 28 11.93 -24.47 -12.07
N THR A 29 12.05 -25.78 -11.89
CA THR A 29 12.54 -26.39 -10.66
C THR A 29 14.06 -26.28 -10.52
N ILE A 30 14.59 -26.43 -9.31
CA ILE A 30 16.03 -26.50 -9.04
C ILE A 30 16.70 -27.62 -9.85
N THR A 31 16.02 -28.74 -10.06
CA THR A 31 16.53 -29.85 -10.89
C THR A 31 16.75 -29.39 -12.33
N GLN A 32 15.74 -28.75 -12.93
CA GLN A 32 15.84 -28.22 -14.31
C GLN A 32 16.91 -27.13 -14.43
N LEU A 33 17.06 -26.28 -13.41
CA LEU A 33 18.13 -25.28 -13.34
C LEU A 33 19.52 -25.96 -13.35
N CYS A 34 19.71 -26.97 -12.49
CA CYS A 34 20.95 -27.72 -12.40
C CYS A 34 21.29 -28.44 -13.71
N GLU A 35 20.29 -29.04 -14.36
CA GLU A 35 20.42 -29.68 -15.68
C GLU A 35 20.81 -28.68 -16.77
N CYS A 36 20.15 -27.52 -16.83
CA CYS A 36 20.47 -26.47 -17.81
C CYS A 36 21.91 -25.97 -17.71
N ILE A 37 22.45 -25.90 -16.49
CA ILE A 37 23.80 -25.37 -16.23
C ILE A 37 24.85 -26.49 -16.22
N GLY A 38 24.42 -27.76 -16.25
CA GLY A 38 25.29 -28.93 -16.21
C GLY A 38 26.04 -29.03 -14.88
N VAL A 39 25.30 -28.97 -13.76
CA VAL A 39 25.83 -29.04 -12.39
C VAL A 39 25.03 -30.09 -11.61
N ALA A 40 25.72 -30.91 -10.81
CA ALA A 40 25.03 -31.83 -9.91
C ALA A 40 24.30 -31.07 -8.80
N ARG A 41 23.09 -31.51 -8.42
CA ARG A 41 22.29 -30.84 -7.37
C ARG A 41 23.05 -30.67 -6.06
N SER A 42 23.84 -31.65 -5.65
CA SER A 42 24.69 -31.56 -4.45
C SER A 42 25.69 -30.40 -4.51
N THR A 43 26.25 -30.13 -5.68
CA THR A 43 27.17 -29.00 -5.88
C THR A 43 26.43 -27.67 -5.79
N PHE A 44 25.23 -27.59 -6.37
CA PHE A 44 24.38 -26.41 -6.27
C PHE A 44 23.97 -26.11 -4.82
N TYR A 45 23.54 -27.12 -4.06
CA TYR A 45 23.20 -26.91 -2.64
C TYR A 45 24.40 -26.48 -1.81
N ARG A 46 25.59 -27.02 -2.07
CA ARG A 46 26.84 -26.54 -1.44
C ARG A 46 27.13 -25.07 -1.78
N TRP A 47 26.76 -24.59 -2.96
CA TRP A 47 26.88 -23.16 -3.28
C TRP A 47 25.90 -22.29 -2.49
N LEU A 48 24.71 -22.79 -2.14
CA LEU A 48 23.76 -22.04 -1.29
C LEU A 48 24.25 -21.86 0.16
N GLU A 49 25.19 -22.70 0.59
CA GLU A 49 25.87 -22.56 1.89
C GLU A 49 26.99 -21.50 1.83
N ASP A 50 27.51 -21.19 0.64
CA ASP A 50 28.58 -20.21 0.43
C ASP A 50 28.04 -18.77 0.43
N GLU A 51 28.56 -17.95 1.35
CA GLU A 51 28.16 -16.55 1.52
C GLU A 51 28.43 -15.68 0.30
N THR A 52 29.49 -15.97 -0.46
CA THR A 52 29.84 -15.20 -1.66
C THR A 52 28.82 -15.45 -2.76
N PHE A 53 28.39 -16.71 -2.93
CA PHE A 53 27.35 -17.06 -3.89
C PHE A 53 26.00 -16.45 -3.48
N ARG A 54 25.59 -16.56 -2.22
CA ARG A 54 24.33 -15.95 -1.74
C ARG A 54 24.31 -14.44 -1.94
N GLY A 55 25.38 -13.74 -1.54
CA GLY A 55 25.46 -12.29 -1.72
C GLY A 55 25.39 -11.86 -3.19
N CYS A 56 25.86 -12.71 -4.13
CA CYS A 56 25.69 -12.46 -5.55
C CYS A 56 24.24 -12.63 -6.01
N VAL A 57 23.52 -13.63 -5.50
CA VAL A 57 22.09 -13.83 -5.80
C VAL A 57 21.28 -12.66 -5.25
N ASP A 58 21.50 -12.30 -3.98
CA ASP A 58 20.79 -11.19 -3.31
C ASP A 58 21.02 -9.87 -4.05
N GLY A 59 22.26 -9.55 -4.41
CA GLY A 59 22.56 -8.33 -5.17
C GLY A 59 21.99 -8.33 -6.60
N LEU A 60 21.69 -9.49 -7.19
CA LEU A 60 20.96 -9.55 -8.46
C LEU A 60 19.46 -9.33 -8.24
N ILE A 61 18.88 -9.93 -7.19
CA ILE A 61 17.48 -9.71 -6.80
C ILE A 61 17.24 -8.21 -6.57
N ASP A 62 18.09 -7.55 -5.78
CA ASP A 62 18.00 -6.13 -5.49
C ASP A 62 17.98 -5.29 -6.77
N ARG A 63 18.87 -5.59 -7.72
CA ARG A 63 18.90 -4.89 -9.02
C ARG A 63 17.63 -5.11 -9.84
N TYR A 64 17.08 -6.32 -9.86
CA TYR A 64 15.80 -6.57 -10.53
C TYR A 64 14.67 -5.80 -9.85
N THR A 65 14.57 -5.85 -8.52
CA THR A 65 13.51 -5.13 -7.78
C THR A 65 13.61 -3.62 -7.94
N ASP A 66 14.83 -3.05 -7.95
CA ASP A 66 15.05 -1.63 -8.18
C ASP A 66 14.61 -1.22 -9.59
N SER A 67 14.89 -2.04 -10.59
CA SER A 67 14.49 -1.78 -11.98
C SER A 67 12.96 -1.80 -12.15
N GLU A 68 12.27 -2.60 -11.34
CA GLU A 68 10.82 -2.74 -11.34
C GLU A 68 10.09 -1.67 -10.52
N LEU A 69 10.82 -0.89 -9.71
CA LEU A 69 10.23 0.13 -8.84
C LEU A 69 9.37 1.14 -9.61
N SER A 70 9.84 1.57 -10.78
CA SER A 70 9.08 2.48 -11.65
C SER A 70 7.78 1.84 -12.18
N ARG A 71 7.81 0.54 -12.47
CA ARG A 71 6.63 -0.21 -12.94
C ARG A 71 5.61 -0.36 -11.81
N VAL A 72 6.06 -0.73 -10.62
CA VAL A 72 5.24 -0.86 -9.41
C VAL A 72 4.60 0.48 -9.05
N TRP A 73 5.35 1.58 -9.09
CA TRP A 73 4.81 2.92 -8.85
C TRP A 73 3.69 3.29 -9.82
N LYS A 74 3.88 3.05 -11.13
CA LYS A 74 2.84 3.29 -12.14
C LYS A 74 1.61 2.42 -11.92
N ALA A 75 1.79 1.16 -11.56
CA ALA A 75 0.68 0.25 -11.24
C ALA A 75 -0.10 0.74 -10.01
N LEU A 76 0.59 1.22 -8.98
CA LEU A 76 -0.03 1.83 -7.80
C LEU A 76 -0.88 3.05 -8.19
N MET A 77 -0.34 3.97 -8.98
CA MET A 77 -1.08 5.18 -9.41
C MET A 77 -2.36 4.82 -10.18
N ARG A 78 -2.32 3.82 -11.06
CA ARG A 78 -3.53 3.36 -11.77
C ARG A 78 -4.61 2.84 -10.83
N ARG A 79 -4.24 2.18 -9.72
CA ARG A 79 -5.19 1.72 -8.70
C ARG A 79 -5.75 2.88 -7.88
N VAL A 80 -4.91 3.86 -7.56
CA VAL A 80 -5.32 5.12 -6.92
C VAL A 80 -6.37 5.85 -7.78
N ASP A 81 -6.10 6.01 -9.08
CA ASP A 81 -7.02 6.65 -10.03
C ASP A 81 -8.35 5.90 -10.15
N ALA A 82 -8.32 4.57 -10.01
CA ALA A 82 -9.50 3.72 -10.02
C ALA A 82 -10.32 3.75 -8.71
N GLY A 83 -9.90 4.53 -7.71
CA GLY A 83 -10.61 4.66 -6.42
C GLY A 83 -10.35 3.50 -5.46
N ASP A 84 -9.30 2.70 -5.66
CA ASP A 84 -8.94 1.63 -4.73
C ASP A 84 -8.46 2.21 -3.39
N ILE A 85 -9.29 2.07 -2.36
CA ILE A 85 -9.05 2.61 -1.02
C ILE A 85 -7.72 2.11 -0.43
N GLN A 86 -7.36 0.85 -0.67
CA GLN A 86 -6.10 0.29 -0.14
C GLN A 86 -4.89 0.91 -0.83
N ALA A 87 -4.96 1.11 -2.15
CA ALA A 87 -3.91 1.78 -2.91
C ALA A 87 -3.76 3.26 -2.50
N ILE A 88 -4.88 3.95 -2.28
CA ILE A 88 -4.91 5.34 -1.81
C ILE A 88 -4.28 5.45 -0.42
N LYS A 89 -4.63 4.53 0.50
CA LYS A 89 -4.04 4.46 1.84
C LYS A 89 -2.53 4.26 1.77
N LEU A 90 -2.08 3.27 0.99
CA LEU A 90 -0.65 2.99 0.78
C LEU A 90 0.10 4.20 0.20
N TYR A 91 -0.50 4.93 -0.76
CA TYR A 91 0.11 6.15 -1.30
C TYR A 91 0.35 7.21 -0.21
N PHE A 92 -0.65 7.46 0.64
CA PHE A 92 -0.51 8.44 1.72
C PHE A 92 0.47 8.00 2.81
N GLU A 93 0.54 6.70 3.11
CA GLU A 93 1.55 6.12 4.00
C GLU A 93 2.97 6.34 3.46
N LEU A 94 3.21 6.02 2.18
CA LEU A 94 4.51 6.24 1.53
C LEU A 94 4.90 7.72 1.46
N LYS A 95 3.92 8.63 1.41
CA LYS A 95 4.15 10.09 1.47
C LYS A 95 4.32 10.62 2.89
N GLY A 96 4.21 9.78 3.92
CA GLY A 96 4.26 10.20 5.32
C GLY A 96 3.08 11.08 5.76
N LYS A 97 2.01 11.12 4.96
CA LYS A 97 0.78 11.90 5.22
C LYS A 97 -0.26 11.13 6.04
N TYR A 98 -0.01 9.83 6.24
CA TYR A 98 -0.80 8.94 7.08
C TYR A 98 0.17 8.03 7.83
N LYS A 99 0.19 8.10 9.16
CA LYS A 99 0.92 7.15 10.00
C LYS A 99 -0.10 6.14 10.49
N GLN A 100 0.00 4.88 10.07
CA GLN A 100 -0.61 3.81 10.87
C GLN A 100 0.11 3.81 12.21
N GLY A 101 -0.63 3.94 13.30
CA GLY A 101 -0.10 3.77 14.65
C GLY A 101 0.51 2.38 14.79
N ILE A 102 1.82 2.29 14.60
CA ILE A 102 2.62 1.18 15.12
C ILE A 102 3.07 1.64 16.50
N GLY A 103 2.28 1.24 17.50
CA GLY A 103 2.49 1.54 18.90
C GLY A 103 1.16 1.62 19.65
N ARG A 104 0.77 0.51 20.27
CA ARG A 104 0.21 0.65 21.63
C ARG A 104 1.27 1.46 22.40
N ASP A 105 0.84 2.47 23.13
CA ASP A 105 1.69 3.38 23.93
C ASP A 105 2.24 4.59 23.15
N ALA A 106 1.35 5.35 22.51
CA ALA A 106 1.53 6.79 22.37
C ALA A 106 0.19 7.46 22.68
N GLU A 107 0.05 7.96 23.91
CA GLU A 107 -1.05 8.79 24.35
C GLU A 107 -0.91 10.18 23.70
N GLU A 108 -1.17 10.27 22.40
CA GLU A 108 -1.47 11.54 21.76
C GLU A 108 -2.95 11.84 21.98
N LYS A 109 -3.24 12.86 22.80
CA LYS A 109 -4.59 13.41 22.91
C LYS A 109 -5.06 13.80 21.50
N PRO A 110 -6.16 13.24 20.99
CA PRO A 110 -6.66 13.63 19.68
C PRO A 110 -7.00 15.12 19.71
N ASP A 111 -6.46 15.88 18.75
CA ASP A 111 -6.91 17.24 18.52
C ASP A 111 -8.34 17.19 17.99
N ASN A 112 -9.29 17.40 18.91
CA ASN A 112 -10.72 17.42 18.67
C ASN A 112 -11.18 18.63 17.84
N GLY A 113 -10.29 19.40 17.20
CA GLY A 113 -10.63 20.54 16.35
C GLY A 113 -11.59 20.19 15.21
N LEU A 114 -11.38 19.06 14.53
CA LEU A 114 -12.27 18.61 13.45
C LEU A 114 -13.64 18.12 13.98
N ILE A 115 -13.66 17.42 15.11
CA ILE A 115 -14.92 16.94 15.71
C ILE A 115 -15.74 18.12 16.23
N LYS A 116 -15.11 19.11 16.87
CA LYS A 116 -15.80 20.34 17.29
C LYS A 116 -16.36 21.13 16.12
N ALA A 117 -15.64 21.22 15.00
CA ALA A 117 -16.12 21.92 13.81
C ALA A 117 -17.36 21.24 13.20
N ILE A 118 -17.39 19.90 13.21
CA ILE A 118 -18.54 19.11 12.73
C ILE A 118 -19.74 19.27 13.68
N GLU A 119 -19.52 19.23 14.99
CA GLU A 119 -20.59 19.43 15.99
C GLU A 119 -21.17 20.85 15.95
N GLN A 120 -20.32 21.87 15.75
CA GLN A 120 -20.73 23.26 15.62
C GLN A 120 -21.61 23.46 14.37
N GLY A 121 -21.17 22.95 13.21
CA GLY A 121 -21.96 23.03 11.98
C GLY A 121 -23.27 22.25 12.05
N ALA A 122 -23.30 21.12 12.76
CA ALA A 122 -24.53 20.37 13.01
C ALA A 122 -25.50 21.12 13.95
N LYS A 123 -25.00 21.99 14.83
CA LYS A 123 -25.83 22.80 15.74
C LYS A 123 -26.48 23.98 15.03
N GLU A 124 -25.72 24.66 14.17
CA GLU A 124 -26.20 25.80 13.37
C GLU A 124 -27.33 25.39 12.41
N VAL A 125 -27.29 24.18 11.85
CA VAL A 125 -28.32 23.67 10.92
C VAL A 125 -29.64 23.32 11.63
N TRP A 126 -29.65 23.02 12.92
CA TRP A 126 -30.86 22.63 13.66
C TRP A 126 -31.59 23.81 14.33
N GLU A 127 -30.93 24.96 14.52
CA GLU A 127 -31.57 26.19 14.99
C GLU A 127 -32.43 26.84 13.89
N ASP A 128 -32.02 26.76 12.61
CA ASP A 128 -32.78 27.31 11.47
C ASP A 128 -34.09 26.55 11.16
N VAL A 129 -34.25 25.30 11.64
CA VAL A 129 -35.43 24.47 11.35
C VAL A 129 -36.56 24.69 12.38
N GLN A 130 -36.30 25.35 13.51
CA GLN A 130 -37.31 25.56 14.57
C GLN A 130 -38.16 26.83 14.40
N ASP A 131 -37.85 27.72 13.45
CA ASP A 131 -38.57 28.99 13.27
C ASP A 131 -39.71 28.97 12.23
N VAL A 132 -40.08 27.81 11.68
CA VAL A 132 -41.33 27.68 10.90
C VAL A 132 -42.50 27.35 11.83
N GLN A 133 -43.05 28.38 12.49
CA GLN A 133 -44.34 28.26 13.18
C GLN A 133 -45.49 28.07 12.17
N PRO A 134 -46.41 27.10 12.35
CA PRO A 134 -47.61 27.05 11.55
C PRO A 134 -48.55 28.18 11.98
N GLN A 135 -48.80 29.13 11.07
CA GLN A 135 -49.73 30.22 11.29
C GLN A 135 -51.16 29.66 11.29
N ALA A 136 -51.74 29.51 12.49
CA ALA A 136 -53.15 29.17 12.66
C ALA A 136 -54.02 30.36 12.25
N ASP A 137 -54.59 30.30 11.05
CA ASP A 137 -55.67 31.19 10.62
C ASP A 137 -56.97 30.71 11.29
N ALA A 138 -57.36 31.38 12.36
CA ALA A 138 -58.66 31.24 12.98
C ALA A 138 -59.46 32.52 12.76
N GLY A 139 -60.27 32.53 11.71
CA GLY A 139 -61.42 33.43 11.61
C GLY A 139 -61.91 33.69 10.20
N ASN A 140 -62.92 32.92 9.74
CA ASN A 140 -64.07 33.51 9.06
C ASN A 140 -65.30 32.56 8.97
N ASP A 141 -66.38 32.99 9.62
CA ASP A 141 -67.81 32.97 9.24
C ASP A 141 -68.48 31.83 8.43
N LEU A 142 -69.48 31.24 9.11
CA LEU A 142 -70.89 31.03 8.72
C LEU A 142 -71.25 30.44 7.34
N VAL A 143 -71.84 29.23 7.34
CA VAL A 143 -73.11 28.93 6.62
C VAL A 143 -73.88 27.85 7.40
N GLY A 144 -75.10 28.16 7.84
CA GLY A 144 -76.03 27.20 8.44
C GLY A 144 -76.73 26.33 7.39
N PRO A 145 -77.24 25.15 7.75
CA PRO A 145 -78.07 24.35 6.84
C PRO A 145 -79.48 24.94 6.70
N PRO A 146 -80.13 24.79 5.54
CA PRO A 146 -81.45 25.35 5.28
C PRO A 146 -82.55 24.57 6.04
N ASP A 147 -83.56 25.31 6.51
CA ASP A 147 -84.80 24.77 7.05
C ASP A 147 -85.65 24.09 5.96
N ASP A 148 -86.41 23.06 6.36
CA ASP A 148 -87.49 22.40 5.59
C ASP A 148 -88.71 23.33 5.36
#